data_AF-A0ABD5DWB8-F1
#
_entry.id   AF-A0ABD5DWB8-F1
#
_cell.length_a   1.000
_cell.length_b   1.000
_cell.length_c   1.000
_cell.angle_alpha   90.00
_cell.angle_beta   90.00
_cell.angle_gamma   90.00
#
_symmetry.space_group_name_H-M   'P 1'
#
loop_
_entity.id
_entity.type
_entity.pdbx_description
1 polymer ?
#
loop_
_entity_poly.entity_id
_entity_poly.type
_entity_poly.pdbx_seq_one_letter_code
_entity_poly.pdbx_strand_id
1 'polypeptide(L)'
;SLHEPDKAAVWAFALQGTPVDAPRTADVVMLDGKHVIEAVVDLQNKKILSWTPIKGAHGMVLLDDFVSVQNIINTSSEFAEVLKKHGITDPGKV
;
A
#
# COMPACT_ATOMS: atom_id res chain seq x y z
N SER A 1 -4.64 3.06 -7.69
CA SER A 1 -4.39 2.95 -9.14
C SER A 1 -5.61 3.43 -9.91
N LEU A 2 -5.54 3.55 -11.25
CA LEU A 2 -6.76 3.68 -12.05
C LEU A 2 -7.60 2.41 -11.85
N HIS A 3 -8.90 2.57 -11.61
CA HIS A 3 -9.84 1.46 -11.70
C HIS A 3 -10.22 1.31 -13.17
N GLU A 4 -9.85 0.18 -13.76
CA GLU A 4 -9.94 0.02 -15.22
C GLU A 4 -11.41 0.11 -15.69
N PRO A 5 -11.70 0.91 -16.74
CA PRO A 5 -13.01 0.88 -17.39
C PRO A 5 -13.28 -0.47 -18.05
N ASP A 6 -14.54 -0.70 -18.44
CA ASP A 6 -14.90 -1.91 -19.19
C ASP A 6 -14.01 -2.09 -20.43
N LYS A 7 -13.50 -3.32 -20.59
CA LYS A 7 -12.54 -3.66 -21.64
C LYS A 7 -13.10 -3.42 -23.05
N ALA A 8 -14.39 -3.68 -23.29
CA ALA A 8 -15.00 -3.46 -24.59
C ALA A 8 -15.12 -1.96 -24.91
N ALA A 9 -15.44 -1.12 -23.92
CA ALA A 9 -15.44 0.33 -24.07
C ALA A 9 -14.03 0.87 -24.42
N VAL A 10 -12.98 0.35 -23.77
CA VAL A 10 -11.59 0.72 -24.10
C VAL A 10 -11.21 0.31 -25.53
N TRP A 11 -11.65 -0.86 -26.00
CA TRP A 11 -11.42 -1.29 -27.37
C TRP A 11 -12.19 -0.45 -28.39
N ALA A 12 -13.46 -0.12 -28.13
CA ALA A 12 -14.25 0.76 -29.01
C ALA A 12 -13.61 2.14 -29.13
N PHE A 13 -13.09 2.68 -28.02
CA PHE A 13 -12.29 3.90 -28.04
C PHE A 13 -11.04 3.75 -28.90
N ALA A 14 -10.23 2.71 -28.67
CA ALA A 14 -8.96 2.52 -29.36
C ALA A 14 -9.11 2.24 -30.86
N LEU A 15 -10.14 1.48 -31.27
CA LEU A 15 -10.31 1.02 -32.64
C LEU A 15 -11.29 1.87 -33.46
N GLN A 16 -12.25 2.51 -32.81
CA GLN A 16 -13.37 3.20 -33.48
C GLN A 16 -13.46 4.68 -33.09
N GLY A 17 -12.66 5.14 -32.11
CA GLY A 17 -12.71 6.50 -31.60
C GLY A 17 -13.95 6.79 -30.75
N THR A 18 -14.72 5.77 -30.36
CA THR A 18 -15.91 5.94 -29.52
C THR A 18 -15.49 6.39 -28.11
N PRO A 19 -15.93 7.56 -27.62
CA PRO A 19 -15.58 8.00 -26.27
C PRO A 19 -16.02 7.00 -25.19
N VAL A 20 -15.20 6.80 -24.17
CA VAL A 20 -15.58 6.01 -22.99
C VAL A 20 -16.49 6.86 -22.09
N ASP A 21 -17.79 6.57 -22.11
CA ASP A 21 -18.81 7.27 -21.32
C ASP A 21 -18.99 6.65 -19.92
N ALA A 22 -17.89 6.62 -19.16
CA ALA A 22 -17.88 6.17 -17.77
C ALA A 22 -17.07 7.15 -16.91
N PRO A 23 -17.49 7.42 -15.66
CA PRO A 23 -16.74 8.31 -14.78
C PRO A 23 -15.37 7.71 -14.45
N ARG A 24 -14.37 8.57 -14.32
CA ARG A 24 -13.02 8.13 -13.95
C ARG A 24 -13.01 7.68 -12.49
N THR A 25 -12.75 6.41 -12.26
CA THR A 25 -12.68 5.82 -10.92
C THR A 25 -11.25 5.38 -10.56
N ALA A 26 -10.97 5.23 -9.28
CA ALA A 26 -9.66 4.80 -8.79
C ALA A 26 -9.79 3.76 -7.68
N ASP A 27 -8.93 2.76 -7.73
CA ASP A 27 -8.70 1.83 -6.62
C ASP A 27 -7.79 2.50 -5.59
N VAL A 28 -8.25 2.51 -4.34
CA VAL A 28 -7.54 3.04 -3.19
C VAL A 28 -7.34 1.89 -2.21
N VAL A 29 -6.10 1.41 -2.11
CA VAL A 29 -5.69 0.40 -1.13
C VAL A 29 -4.97 1.12 -0.01
N MET A 30 -5.51 1.03 1.20
CA MET A 30 -5.00 1.69 2.40
C MET A 30 -4.54 0.67 3.43
N LEU A 31 -3.55 1.06 4.21
CA LEU A 31 -3.11 0.36 5.40
C LEU A 31 -3.45 1.21 6.63
N ASP A 32 -4.44 0.77 7.41
CA ASP A 32 -4.80 1.36 8.70
C ASP A 32 -4.17 0.52 9.83
N GLY A 33 -3.01 0.98 10.31
CA GLY A 33 -2.15 0.19 11.19
C GLY A 33 -1.68 -1.09 10.49
N LYS A 34 -2.34 -2.22 10.77
CA LYS A 34 -2.07 -3.51 10.10
C LYS A 34 -3.23 -3.99 9.22
N HIS A 35 -4.32 -3.23 9.14
CA HIS A 35 -5.54 -3.62 8.47
C HIS A 35 -5.56 -3.07 7.05
N VAL A 36 -5.75 -3.96 6.07
CA VAL A 36 -5.90 -3.57 4.66
C VAL A 36 -7.35 -3.17 4.41
N ILE A 37 -7.54 -2.05 3.72
CA ILE A 37 -8.84 -1.56 3.27
C ILE A 37 -8.75 -1.30 1.77
N GLU A 38 -9.71 -1.83 1.01
CA GLU A 38 -9.87 -1.57 -0.41
C GLU A 38 -11.11 -0.70 -0.64
N ALA A 39 -10.94 0.40 -1.37
CA ALA A 39 -12.00 1.33 -1.70
C ALA A 39 -11.95 1.68 -3.19
N VAL A 40 -13.12 1.92 -3.78
CA VAL A 40 -13.24 2.52 -5.11
C VAL A 40 -13.81 3.92 -4.95
N VAL A 41 -13.16 4.89 -5.59
CA VAL A 41 -13.60 6.30 -5.56
C VAL A 41 -13.92 6.80 -6.97
N ASP A 42 -14.93 7.64 -7.08
CA ASP A 42 -15.30 8.36 -8.30
C ASP A 42 -14.66 9.75 -8.27
N LEU A 43 -13.68 9.97 -9.16
CA LEU A 43 -12.91 11.21 -9.22
C LEU A 43 -13.71 12.35 -9.87
N GLN A 44 -14.67 12.03 -10.75
CA GLN A 44 -15.49 13.02 -11.44
C GLN A 44 -16.56 13.59 -10.50
N ASN A 45 -17.25 12.71 -9.79
CA ASN A 45 -18.35 13.09 -8.89
C ASN A 45 -17.89 13.28 -7.43
N LYS A 46 -16.61 13.07 -7.13
CA LYS A 46 -15.99 13.26 -5.81
C LYS A 46 -16.70 12.47 -4.69
N LYS A 47 -16.96 11.19 -4.95
CA LYS A 47 -17.67 10.30 -4.01
C LYS A 47 -16.93 8.99 -3.80
N ILE A 48 -17.11 8.39 -2.64
CA ILE A 48 -16.68 7.02 -2.36
C ILE A 48 -17.77 6.08 -2.89
N LEU A 49 -17.38 5.11 -3.72
CA LEU A 49 -18.28 4.10 -4.29
C LEU A 49 -18.31 2.83 -3.46
N SER A 50 -17.18 2.44 -2.86
CA SER A 50 -17.08 1.28 -1.98
C SER A 50 -16.01 1.47 -0.92
N TRP A 51 -16.15 0.75 0.19
CA TRP A 51 -15.20 0.73 1.31
C TRP A 51 -15.24 -0.64 1.97
N THR A 52 -14.18 -1.43 1.79
CA THR A 52 -14.18 -2.84 2.19
C THR A 52 -12.92 -3.17 3.00
N PRO A 53 -13.05 -3.44 4.31
CA PRO A 53 -11.96 -4.01 5.10
C PRO A 53 -11.65 -5.44 4.63
N ILE A 54 -10.39 -5.74 4.36
CA ILE A 54 -9.96 -7.05 3.89
C ILE A 54 -9.45 -7.89 5.07
N LYS A 55 -10.29 -8.83 5.53
CA LYS A 55 -9.98 -9.69 6.67
C LYS A 55 -8.84 -10.66 6.33
N GLY A 56 -7.80 -10.67 7.15
CA GLY A 56 -6.69 -11.61 7.04
C GLY A 56 -5.64 -11.26 5.98
N ALA A 57 -5.84 -10.16 5.24
CA ALA A 57 -4.79 -9.61 4.40
C ALA A 57 -3.72 -8.90 5.24
N HIS A 58 -2.47 -9.02 4.79
CA HIS A 58 -1.34 -8.26 5.30
C HIS A 58 -0.95 -7.22 4.25
N GLY A 59 -0.71 -5.99 4.69
CA GLY A 59 -0.16 -4.95 3.83
C GLY A 59 1.23 -5.32 3.34
N MET A 60 1.61 -4.77 2.19
CA MET A 60 3.00 -4.83 1.74
C MET A 60 3.88 -3.97 2.65
N VAL A 61 5.17 -4.26 2.67
CA VAL A 61 6.16 -3.44 3.37
C VAL A 61 6.21 -2.05 2.73
N LEU A 62 6.11 -1.02 3.57
CA LEU A 62 6.19 0.38 3.22
C LEU A 62 7.57 0.97 3.55
N LEU A 63 7.86 2.16 3.04
CA LEU A 63 9.17 2.79 3.22
C LEU A 63 9.46 3.11 4.69
N ASP A 64 8.44 3.52 5.45
CA ASP A 64 8.53 3.81 6.88
C ASP A 64 8.73 2.56 7.73
N ASP A 65 8.35 1.37 7.25
CA ASP A 65 8.65 0.11 7.93
C ASP A 65 10.16 -0.11 8.04
N PHE A 66 10.95 0.26 7.02
CA PHE A 66 12.42 0.10 7.05
C PHE A 66 13.04 0.95 8.15
N VAL A 67 12.60 2.21 8.28
CA VAL A 67 13.07 3.12 9.35
C VAL A 67 12.61 2.62 10.71
N SER A 68 11.37 2.12 10.80
CA SER A 68 10.80 1.59 12.04
C SER A 68 11.56 0.36 12.52
N VAL A 69 11.86 -0.60 11.65
CA VAL A 69 12.64 -1.79 11.98
C VAL A 69 14.03 -1.41 12.49
N GLN A 70 14.73 -0.50 11.81
CA GLN A 70 16.05 -0.05 12.25
C GLN A 70 15.98 0.60 13.65
N ASN A 71 15.00 1.48 13.88
CA ASN A 71 14.85 2.15 15.18
C ASN A 71 14.51 1.15 16.29
N ILE A 72 13.63 0.18 16.04
CA ILE A 72 13.27 -0.86 17.00
C ILE A 72 14.51 -1.70 17.37
N ILE A 73 15.28 -2.12 16.37
CA ILE A 73 16.49 -2.92 16.58
C ILE A 73 17.58 -2.12 17.30
N ASN A 74 17.80 -0.86 16.94
CA ASN A 74 18.80 0.01 17.59
C ASN A 74 18.47 0.32 19.06
N THR A 75 17.19 0.30 19.41
CA THR A 75 16.73 0.62 20.77
C THR A 75 16.51 -0.61 21.65
N SER A 76 16.55 -1.83 21.09
CA SER A 76 16.40 -3.07 21.83
C SER A 76 17.66 -3.41 22.62
N SER A 77 17.53 -3.45 23.95
CA SER A 77 18.60 -3.93 24.83
C SER A 77 18.87 -5.42 24.63
N GLU A 78 17.85 -6.25 24.39
CA GLU A 78 18.06 -7.68 24.15
C GLU A 78 18.88 -7.92 22.88
N PHE A 79 18.61 -7.15 21.81
CA PHE A 79 19.37 -7.25 20.59
C PHE A 79 20.82 -6.80 20.77
N ALA A 80 21.06 -5.70 21.49
CA ALA A 80 22.41 -5.23 21.81
C ALA A 80 23.21 -6.26 22.62
N GLU A 81 22.59 -6.98 23.55
CA GLU A 81 23.24 -8.08 24.29
C GLU A 81 23.63 -9.25 23.39
N VAL A 82 22.79 -9.58 22.40
CA VAL A 82 23.12 -10.60 21.39
C VAL A 82 24.32 -10.15 20.55
N LEU A 83 24.31 -8.92 20.04
CA LEU A 83 25.42 -8.36 19.27
C LEU A 83 26.74 -8.41 20.05
N LYS A 84 26.71 -8.10 21.36
CA LYS A 84 27.88 -8.19 22.25
C LYS A 84 28.43 -9.61 22.35
N LYS A 85 27.56 -10.63 22.44
CA LYS A 85 27.97 -12.05 22.44
C LYS A 85 28.64 -12.46 21.13
N HIS A 86 28.33 -11.76 20.04
CA HIS A 86 28.94 -11.95 18.72
C HIS A 86 30.13 -11.02 18.43
N GLY A 87 30.66 -10.33 19.44
CA GLY A 87 31.87 -9.51 19.31
C GLY A 87 31.65 -8.13 18.71
N ILE A 88 30.40 -7.69 18.51
CA ILE A 88 30.07 -6.35 18.04
C ILE A 88 30.03 -5.41 19.25
N THR A 89 30.94 -4.44 19.27
CA THR A 89 31.09 -3.48 20.38
C THR A 89 30.34 -2.17 20.16
N ASP A 90 29.93 -1.89 18.92
CA ASP A 90 29.19 -0.68 18.53
C ASP A 90 27.92 -1.08 17.75
N PRO A 91 26.79 -1.29 18.44
CA PRO A 91 25.51 -1.66 17.83
C PRO A 91 24.96 -0.62 16.85
N GLY A 92 25.40 0.64 16.90
CA GLY A 92 24.89 1.69 16.01
C GLY A 92 25.44 1.65 14.59
N LYS A 93 26.37 0.71 14.31
CA LYS A 93 27.00 0.53 13.00
C LYS A 93 26.48 -0.68 12.23
N VAL A 94 25.44 -1.35 12.74
CA VAL A 94 24.83 -2.54 12.16
C VAL A 94 23.33 -2.37 11.91
#